data_AF-A0A822CWP2-F1
#
_entry.id   AF-A0A822CWP2-F1
#
_cell.length_a   1.000
_cell.length_b   1.000
_cell.length_c   1.000
_cell.angle_alpha   90.00
_cell.angle_beta   90.00
_cell.angle_gamma   90.00
#
_symmetry.space_group_name_H-M   'P 1'
#
loop_
_entity.id
_entity.type
_entity.pdbx_description
1 polymer ?
#
loop_
_entity_poly.entity_id
_entity_poly.type
_entity_poly.pdbx_seq_one_letter_code
_entity_poly.pdbx_strand_id
1 'polypeptide(L)'
;ERARKQLNLLTQQEREAFFNDVRKIYHGIAQYFKLNLPLKHQFLRDIQILHHSLKDVQNADQIIRVARAVPHLLTDREIAHLHDEWLTYSIETIDEKWIIKSAGKDSNGNDDITYQRIDFYWNNVLSITTTDGRPKYPTLSKLVKNILIISHGNADVERGFSINENIIVPNRSLLSEVSINGLRTTYDAVKCAGGDFVHKACIRLFVFVKLRFIFYV
;
A
#
# COMPACT_ATOMS: atom_id res chain seq x y z
N GLU A 1 18.89 -7.38 17.27
CA GLU A 1 19.79 -8.07 18.24
C GLU A 1 20.56 -7.14 19.20
N ARG A 2 21.11 -6.00 18.76
CA ARG A 2 21.88 -5.07 19.63
C ARG A 2 21.13 -4.60 20.89
N ALA A 3 19.87 -4.20 20.75
CA ALA A 3 19.05 -3.74 21.89
C ALA A 3 18.85 -4.83 22.96
N ARG A 4 18.65 -6.10 22.55
CA ARG A 4 18.52 -7.25 23.47
C ARG A 4 19.82 -7.54 24.25
N LYS A 5 20.98 -7.37 23.59
CA LYS A 5 22.30 -7.55 24.23
C LYS A 5 22.59 -6.44 25.26
N GLN A 6 22.18 -5.21 25.00
CA GLN A 6 22.31 -4.09 25.95
C GLN A 6 21.32 -4.18 27.12
N LEU A 7 20.11 -4.71 26.88
CA LEU A 7 19.11 -4.96 27.92
C LEU A 7 19.54 -5.98 28.99
N ASN A 8 20.45 -6.90 28.65
CA ASN A 8 20.96 -7.90 29.60
C ASN A 8 22.09 -7.38 30.51
N LEU A 9 22.63 -6.17 30.24
CA LEU A 9 23.67 -5.53 31.05
C LEU A 9 23.09 -4.63 32.15
N LEU A 10 21.79 -4.36 32.12
CA LEU A 10 21.08 -3.47 33.04
C LEU A 10 20.57 -4.22 34.27
N THR A 11 20.59 -3.57 35.41
CA THR A 11 20.02 -4.12 36.65
C THR A 11 18.50 -4.27 36.53
N GLN A 12 17.89 -5.14 37.35
CA GLN A 12 16.46 -5.45 37.24
C GLN A 12 15.56 -4.21 37.38
N GLN A 13 15.92 -3.26 38.26
CA GLN A 13 15.21 -1.99 38.41
C GLN A 13 15.32 -1.09 37.16
N GLU A 14 16.50 -1.01 36.54
CA GLU A 14 16.70 -0.23 35.32
C GLU A 14 15.98 -0.83 34.12
N ARG A 15 15.88 -2.16 34.05
CA ARG A 15 15.07 -2.87 33.03
C ARG A 15 13.59 -2.57 33.21
N GLU A 16 13.08 -2.60 34.44
CA GLU A 16 11.69 -2.28 34.75
C GLU A 16 11.36 -0.80 34.44
N ALA A 17 12.26 0.13 34.78
CA ALA A 17 12.14 1.53 34.42
C ALA A 17 12.11 1.72 32.88
N PHE A 18 13.04 1.07 32.16
CA PHE A 18 13.08 1.08 30.71
C PHE A 18 11.78 0.56 30.08
N PHE A 19 11.25 -0.59 30.54
CA PHE A 19 9.99 -1.12 30.00
C PHE A 19 8.79 -0.23 30.32
N ASN A 20 8.78 0.42 31.49
CA ASN A 20 7.75 1.39 31.83
C ASN A 20 7.81 2.64 30.95
N ASP A 21 9.01 3.14 30.63
CA ASP A 21 9.17 4.28 29.74
C ASP A 21 8.81 3.93 28.29
N VAL A 22 9.21 2.74 27.81
CA VAL A 22 8.77 2.21 26.52
C VAL A 22 7.24 2.09 26.48
N ARG A 23 6.61 1.58 27.53
CA ARG A 23 5.14 1.49 27.63
C ARG A 23 4.50 2.88 27.59
N LYS A 24 5.06 3.88 28.29
CA LYS A 24 4.57 5.27 28.23
C LYS A 24 4.69 5.85 26.83
N ILE A 25 5.79 5.60 26.13
CA ILE A 25 5.98 6.03 24.73
C ILE A 25 4.91 5.40 23.83
N TYR A 26 4.73 4.08 23.90
CA TYR A 26 3.68 3.41 23.12
C TYR A 26 2.28 3.90 23.48
N HIS A 27 2.03 4.19 24.75
CA HIS A 27 0.75 4.77 25.18
C HIS A 27 0.54 6.17 24.59
N GLY A 28 1.57 7.03 24.60
CA GLY A 28 1.53 8.35 23.99
C GLY A 28 1.30 8.29 22.48
N ILE A 29 2.00 7.39 21.79
CA ILE A 29 1.82 7.12 20.36
C ILE A 29 0.39 6.62 20.08
N ALA A 30 -0.12 5.68 20.86
CA ALA A 30 -1.47 5.15 20.70
C ALA A 30 -2.55 6.21 20.97
N GLN A 31 -2.34 7.08 21.95
CA GLN A 31 -3.25 8.18 22.26
C GLN A 31 -3.23 9.25 21.17
N TYR A 32 -2.04 9.59 20.65
CA TYR A 32 -1.88 10.45 19.47
C TYR A 32 -2.61 9.86 18.26
N PHE A 33 -2.43 8.56 18.00
CA PHE A 33 -3.11 7.88 16.91
C PHE A 33 -4.63 7.86 17.10
N LYS A 34 -5.12 7.60 18.31
CA LYS A 34 -6.57 7.64 18.59
C LYS A 34 -7.19 9.02 18.32
N LEU A 35 -6.44 10.10 18.57
CA LEU A 35 -6.92 11.48 18.38
C LEU A 35 -6.77 11.96 16.93
N ASN A 36 -5.68 11.56 16.26
CA ASN A 36 -5.31 12.09 14.95
C ASN A 36 -5.64 11.17 13.78
N LEU A 37 -5.90 9.87 14.01
CA LEU A 37 -6.41 9.05 12.92
C LEU A 37 -7.86 9.45 12.60
N PRO A 38 -8.17 9.71 11.33
CA PRO A 38 -9.52 10.03 10.88
C PRO A 38 -10.45 8.80 10.87
N LEU A 39 -10.35 7.85 11.83
CA LEU A 39 -11.21 6.65 11.89
C LEU A 39 -12.70 7.01 12.00
N LYS A 40 -13.00 8.18 12.56
CA LYS A 40 -14.36 8.72 12.65
C LYS A 40 -14.79 9.53 11.42
N HIS A 41 -13.91 9.72 10.44
CA HIS A 41 -14.23 10.50 9.26
C HIS A 41 -15.23 9.74 8.39
N GLN A 42 -16.32 10.42 8.04
CA GLN A 42 -17.45 9.82 7.33
C GLN A 42 -17.03 9.20 5.98
N PHE A 43 -16.16 9.88 5.24
CA PHE A 43 -15.60 9.37 3.99
C PHE A 43 -14.90 8.03 4.13
N LEU A 44 -14.12 7.80 5.20
CA LEU A 44 -13.42 6.53 5.39
C LEU A 44 -14.35 5.38 5.74
N ARG A 45 -15.48 5.68 6.41
CA ARG A 45 -16.55 4.69 6.60
C ARG A 45 -17.23 4.38 5.28
N ASP A 46 -17.58 5.42 4.52
CA ASP A 46 -18.30 5.25 3.26
C ASP A 46 -17.44 4.55 2.19
N ILE A 47 -16.10 4.67 2.21
CA ILE A 47 -15.19 3.90 1.32
C ILE A 47 -15.23 2.40 1.57
N GLN A 48 -15.59 1.94 2.78
CA GLN A 48 -15.57 0.52 3.11
C GLN A 48 -16.49 -0.31 2.20
N ILE A 49 -17.51 0.32 1.61
CA ILE A 49 -18.42 -0.32 0.63
C ILE A 49 -17.68 -0.91 -0.58
N LEU A 50 -16.46 -0.45 -0.87
CA LEU A 50 -15.65 -1.01 -1.96
C LEU A 50 -15.17 -2.44 -1.66
N HIS A 51 -15.33 -2.91 -0.43
CA HIS A 51 -15.08 -4.29 -0.05
C HIS A 51 -16.16 -5.22 -0.64
N HIS A 52 -15.75 -6.35 -1.22
CA HIS A 52 -16.65 -7.31 -1.87
C HIS A 52 -17.80 -7.78 -0.94
N SER A 53 -17.54 -7.91 0.36
CA SER A 53 -18.55 -8.33 1.35
C SER A 53 -19.65 -7.31 1.62
N LEU A 54 -19.47 -6.04 1.24
CA LEU A 54 -20.43 -4.94 1.46
C LEU A 54 -21.17 -4.55 0.17
N LYS A 55 -21.12 -5.43 -0.83
CA LYS A 55 -21.90 -5.33 -2.07
C LYS A 55 -23.39 -5.48 -1.75
N ASP A 56 -24.05 -4.35 -1.54
CA ASP A 56 -25.48 -4.28 -1.27
C ASP A 56 -26.11 -3.06 -1.97
N VAL A 57 -27.35 -3.27 -2.41
CA VAL A 57 -28.23 -2.27 -3.02
C VAL A 57 -28.48 -1.11 -2.06
N GLN A 58 -28.59 -1.40 -0.75
CA GLN A 58 -28.81 -0.38 0.28
C GLN A 58 -27.63 0.59 0.45
N ASN A 59 -26.46 0.25 -0.09
CA ASN A 59 -25.26 1.08 0.02
C ASN A 59 -25.11 2.12 -1.11
N ALA A 60 -26.11 2.24 -1.99
CA ALA A 60 -26.08 3.20 -3.11
C ALA A 60 -25.95 4.67 -2.65
N ASP A 61 -26.57 5.05 -1.54
CA ASP A 61 -26.39 6.39 -0.98
C ASP A 61 -24.96 6.64 -0.49
N GLN A 62 -24.26 5.59 -0.05
CA GLN A 62 -22.89 5.71 0.44
C GLN A 62 -21.94 6.00 -0.72
N ILE A 63 -22.10 5.33 -1.87
CA ILE A 63 -21.24 5.59 -3.04
C ILE A 63 -21.45 7.01 -3.59
N ILE A 64 -22.67 7.55 -3.52
CA ILE A 64 -22.95 8.95 -3.89
C ILE A 64 -22.24 9.92 -2.93
N ARG A 65 -22.27 9.66 -1.61
CA ARG A 65 -21.54 10.49 -0.64
C ARG A 65 -20.04 10.47 -0.90
N VAL A 66 -19.48 9.31 -1.22
CA VAL A 66 -18.07 9.17 -1.61
C VAL A 66 -17.77 9.99 -2.87
N ALA A 67 -18.61 9.89 -3.91
CA ALA A 67 -18.45 10.65 -5.13
C ALA A 67 -18.47 12.17 -4.89
N ARG A 68 -19.38 12.66 -4.05
CA ARG A 68 -19.47 14.08 -3.68
C ARG A 68 -18.31 14.55 -2.81
N ALA A 69 -17.72 13.66 -2.03
CA ALA A 69 -16.56 13.98 -1.19
C ALA A 69 -15.27 14.14 -2.00
N VAL A 70 -15.19 13.62 -3.23
CA VAL A 70 -14.05 13.80 -4.13
C VAL A 70 -14.32 14.95 -5.11
N PRO A 71 -13.82 16.17 -4.85
CA PRO A 71 -14.13 17.33 -5.68
C PRO A 71 -13.59 17.17 -7.10
N HIS A 72 -14.31 17.72 -8.08
CA HIS A 72 -13.95 17.76 -9.51
C HIS A 72 -13.82 16.41 -10.22
N LEU A 73 -14.11 15.29 -9.55
CA LEU A 73 -13.99 13.97 -10.19
C LEU A 73 -15.19 13.67 -11.10
N LEU A 74 -16.41 13.86 -10.58
CA LEU A 74 -17.66 13.56 -11.29
C LEU A 74 -18.57 14.81 -11.35
N THR A 75 -19.25 14.98 -12.47
CA THR A 75 -20.33 15.95 -12.66
C THR A 75 -21.64 15.43 -12.07
N ASP A 76 -22.62 16.31 -11.81
CA ASP A 76 -23.92 15.90 -11.25
C ASP A 76 -24.65 14.87 -12.13
N ARG A 77 -24.46 14.93 -13.45
CA ARG A 77 -24.99 13.94 -14.40
C ARG A 77 -24.30 12.58 -14.24
N GLU A 78 -22.97 12.57 -14.09
CA GLU A 78 -22.22 11.35 -13.82
C GLU A 78 -22.61 10.75 -12.46
N ILE A 79 -22.93 11.55 -11.45
CA ILE A 79 -23.38 11.03 -10.14
C ILE A 79 -24.70 10.25 -10.26
N ALA A 80 -25.63 10.70 -11.11
CA ALA A 80 -26.85 9.95 -11.38
C ALA A 80 -26.55 8.60 -12.07
N HIS A 81 -25.66 8.60 -13.07
CA HIS A 81 -25.23 7.36 -13.73
C HIS A 81 -24.49 6.40 -12.79
N LEU A 82 -23.68 6.94 -11.87
CA LEU A 82 -22.98 6.15 -10.85
C LEU A 82 -23.94 5.37 -9.96
N HIS A 83 -25.07 5.98 -9.58
CA HIS A 83 -26.09 5.31 -8.79
C HIS A 83 -26.65 4.08 -9.53
N ASP A 84 -27.02 4.25 -10.80
CA ASP A 84 -27.59 3.17 -11.61
C ASP A 84 -26.56 2.06 -11.90
N GLU A 85 -25.31 2.44 -12.14
CA GLU A 85 -24.18 1.51 -12.28
C GLU A 85 -23.96 0.70 -10.99
N TRP A 86 -24.04 1.34 -9.82
CA TRP A 86 -23.88 0.67 -8.52
C TRP A 86 -25.00 -0.35 -8.25
N LEU A 87 -26.25 0.00 -8.57
CA LEU A 87 -27.37 -0.92 -8.44
C LEU A 87 -27.19 -2.16 -9.33
N THR A 88 -26.78 -1.93 -10.58
CA THR A 88 -26.50 -3.00 -11.55
C THR A 88 -25.38 -3.92 -11.06
N TYR A 89 -24.28 -3.32 -10.58
CA TYR A 89 -23.18 -4.05 -9.97
C TYR A 89 -23.63 -4.85 -8.75
N SER A 90 -24.45 -4.27 -7.87
CA SER A 90 -24.91 -4.90 -6.63
C SER A 90 -25.72 -6.17 -6.85
N ILE A 91 -26.38 -6.31 -8.01
CA ILE A 91 -27.15 -7.50 -8.39
C ILE A 91 -26.29 -8.50 -9.18
N GLU A 92 -25.21 -8.03 -9.83
CA GLU A 92 -24.38 -8.89 -10.68
C GLU A 92 -23.67 -9.99 -9.89
N THR A 93 -23.72 -11.22 -10.41
CA THR A 93 -22.97 -12.34 -9.85
C THR A 93 -21.50 -12.21 -10.24
N ILE A 94 -20.63 -12.14 -9.24
CA ILE A 94 -19.18 -11.98 -9.42
C ILE A 94 -18.51 -13.34 -9.22
N ASP A 95 -17.51 -13.65 -10.04
CA ASP A 95 -16.73 -14.88 -9.91
C ASP A 95 -15.98 -14.92 -8.57
N GLU A 96 -16.20 -15.98 -7.79
CA GLU A 96 -15.56 -16.21 -6.49
C GLU A 96 -14.03 -16.21 -6.60
N LYS A 97 -13.48 -16.56 -7.77
CA LYS A 97 -12.03 -16.54 -8.04
C LYS A 97 -11.43 -15.14 -7.98
N TRP A 98 -12.24 -14.09 -8.12
CA TRP A 98 -11.75 -12.71 -8.01
C TRP A 98 -11.66 -12.25 -6.56
N ILE A 99 -12.27 -13.02 -5.63
CA ILE A 99 -12.34 -12.73 -4.21
C ILE A 99 -11.36 -13.62 -3.44
N ILE A 100 -11.35 -14.92 -3.74
CA ILE A 100 -10.56 -15.93 -3.02
C ILE A 100 -9.34 -16.32 -3.86
N LYS A 101 -8.14 -16.08 -3.31
CA LYS A 101 -6.86 -16.47 -3.91
C LYS A 101 -6.56 -17.95 -3.69
N SER A 102 -6.80 -18.41 -2.48
CA SER A 102 -6.67 -19.80 -2.08
C SER A 102 -7.54 -20.06 -0.87
N ALA A 103 -8.31 -21.14 -0.92
CA ALA A 103 -8.99 -21.69 0.24
C ALA A 103 -8.33 -23.04 0.55
N GLY A 104 -7.70 -23.13 1.70
CA GLY A 104 -7.06 -24.33 2.19
C GLY A 104 -7.44 -24.61 3.64
N LYS A 105 -6.87 -25.67 4.21
CA LYS A 105 -6.88 -25.88 5.64
C LYS A 105 -5.47 -25.69 6.18
N ASP A 106 -5.34 -24.97 7.28
CA ASP A 106 -4.07 -24.86 7.99
C ASP A 106 -3.67 -26.22 8.58
N SER A 107 -2.45 -26.29 9.14
CA SER A 107 -1.95 -27.50 9.82
C SER A 107 -2.80 -27.92 11.03
N ASN A 108 -3.73 -27.08 11.47
CA ASN A 108 -4.61 -27.28 12.61
C ASN A 108 -6.06 -27.60 12.18
N GLY A 109 -6.32 -27.70 10.88
CA GLY A 109 -7.64 -28.01 10.31
C GLY A 109 -8.61 -26.82 10.22
N ASN A 110 -8.18 -25.59 10.50
CA ASN A 110 -8.98 -24.38 10.31
C ASN A 110 -8.94 -23.93 8.85
N ASP A 111 -10.00 -23.27 8.40
CA ASP A 111 -10.07 -22.71 7.06
C ASP A 111 -9.08 -21.55 6.92
N ASP A 112 -8.04 -21.75 6.11
CA ASP A 112 -7.08 -20.71 5.72
C ASP A 112 -7.54 -20.14 4.38
N ILE A 113 -8.32 -19.05 4.46
CA ILE A 113 -8.82 -18.32 3.30
C ILE A 113 -7.90 -17.13 3.07
N THR A 114 -7.12 -17.20 2.00
CA THR A 114 -6.37 -16.05 1.51
C THR A 114 -7.21 -15.28 0.51
N TYR A 115 -7.56 -14.04 0.83
CA TYR A 115 -8.27 -13.14 -0.06
C TYR A 115 -7.33 -12.51 -1.09
N GLN A 116 -7.90 -12.20 -2.25
CA GLN A 116 -7.22 -11.51 -3.32
C GLN A 116 -7.12 -10.00 -3.00
N ARG A 117 -6.13 -9.30 -3.58
CA ARG A 117 -6.00 -7.84 -3.41
C ARG A 117 -7.23 -7.12 -3.96
N ILE A 118 -7.68 -6.07 -3.25
CA ILE A 118 -8.81 -5.23 -3.67
C ILE A 118 -8.61 -4.65 -5.08
N ASP A 119 -7.38 -4.28 -5.44
CA ASP A 119 -7.06 -3.76 -6.78
C ASP A 119 -7.31 -4.81 -7.87
N PHE A 120 -6.99 -6.08 -7.60
CA PHE A 120 -7.20 -7.17 -8.55
C PHE A 120 -8.68 -7.46 -8.71
N TYR A 121 -9.44 -7.49 -7.61
CA TYR A 121 -10.88 -7.64 -7.63
C TYR A 121 -11.53 -6.56 -8.52
N TRP A 122 -11.27 -5.28 -8.23
CA TRP A 122 -11.85 -4.17 -8.99
C TRP A 122 -11.36 -4.13 -10.42
N ASN A 123 -10.12 -4.51 -10.72
CA ASN A 123 -9.64 -4.58 -12.09
C ASN A 123 -10.45 -5.58 -12.94
N ASN A 124 -10.87 -6.71 -12.37
CA ASN A 124 -11.71 -7.69 -13.07
C ASN A 124 -13.18 -7.25 -13.15
N VAL A 125 -13.73 -6.64 -12.10
CA VAL A 125 -15.09 -6.07 -12.14
C VAL A 125 -15.19 -4.97 -13.20
N LEU A 126 -14.19 -4.11 -13.29
CA LEU A 126 -14.17 -2.99 -14.23
C LEU A 126 -13.79 -3.39 -15.66
N SER A 127 -13.29 -4.62 -15.88
CA SER A 127 -13.03 -5.16 -17.22
C SER A 127 -14.26 -5.82 -17.86
N ILE A 128 -15.36 -5.95 -17.11
CA ILE A 128 -16.63 -6.45 -17.65
C ILE A 128 -17.12 -5.48 -18.74
N THR A 129 -17.37 -6.04 -19.92
CA THR A 129 -17.86 -5.31 -21.09
C THR A 129 -19.28 -5.72 -21.41
N THR A 130 -20.06 -4.77 -21.93
CA THR A 130 -21.36 -5.02 -22.52
C THR A 130 -21.18 -5.77 -23.86
N THR A 131 -22.25 -6.34 -24.40
CA THR A 131 -22.28 -7.01 -25.73
C THR A 131 -21.65 -6.18 -26.85
N ASP A 132 -21.69 -4.85 -26.71
CA ASP A 132 -21.17 -3.89 -27.69
C ASP A 132 -19.68 -3.57 -27.50
N GLY A 133 -18.99 -4.28 -26.60
CA GLY A 133 -17.56 -4.07 -26.29
C GLY A 133 -17.23 -2.82 -25.48
N ARG A 134 -18.25 -2.08 -25.02
CA ARG A 134 -18.09 -0.91 -24.14
C ARG A 134 -17.93 -1.34 -22.69
N PRO A 135 -17.18 -0.57 -21.87
CA PRO A 135 -17.10 -0.86 -20.44
C PRO A 135 -18.49 -0.75 -19.81
N LYS A 136 -18.87 -1.75 -19.02
CA LYS A 136 -20.19 -1.81 -18.39
C LYS A 136 -20.36 -0.76 -17.29
N TYR A 137 -19.25 -0.37 -16.64
CA TYR A 137 -19.22 0.51 -15.48
C TYR A 137 -18.25 1.69 -15.67
N PRO A 138 -18.47 2.59 -16.64
CA PRO A 138 -17.52 3.66 -16.94
C PRO A 138 -17.38 4.67 -15.79
N THR A 139 -18.48 5.04 -15.15
CA THR A 139 -18.49 6.08 -14.11
C THR A 139 -17.94 5.55 -12.79
N LEU A 140 -18.35 4.33 -12.42
CA LEU A 140 -17.84 3.60 -11.27
C LEU A 140 -16.34 3.31 -11.44
N SER A 141 -15.87 2.98 -12.65
CA SER A 141 -14.44 2.79 -12.93
C SER A 141 -13.63 4.03 -12.59
N LYS A 142 -14.11 5.20 -13.01
CA LYS A 142 -13.46 6.48 -12.75
C LYS A 142 -13.38 6.77 -11.26
N LEU A 143 -14.46 6.54 -10.51
CA LEU A 143 -14.49 6.73 -9.06
C LEU A 143 -13.54 5.78 -8.31
N VAL A 144 -13.69 4.46 -8.55
CA VAL A 144 -12.96 3.40 -7.86
C VAL A 144 -11.45 3.56 -8.07
N LYS A 145 -11.00 3.79 -9.31
CA LYS A 145 -9.57 3.97 -9.60
C LYS A 145 -8.96 5.12 -8.81
N ASN A 146 -9.64 6.25 -8.73
CA ASN A 146 -9.13 7.42 -7.99
C ASN A 146 -9.06 7.16 -6.49
N ILE A 147 -10.07 6.49 -5.91
CA ILE A 147 -10.06 6.13 -4.48
C ILE A 147 -8.92 5.15 -4.17
N LEU A 148 -8.72 4.13 -5.02
CA LEU A 148 -7.64 3.15 -4.82
C LEU A 148 -6.26 3.79 -4.98
N ILE A 149 -6.09 4.80 -5.84
CA ILE A 149 -4.82 5.54 -5.93
C ILE A 149 -4.52 6.28 -4.62
N ILE A 150 -5.54 6.89 -3.99
CA ILE A 150 -5.36 7.63 -2.73
C ILE A 150 -4.84 6.70 -1.61
N SER A 151 -5.32 5.45 -1.54
CA SER A 151 -4.86 4.51 -0.50
C SER A 151 -3.39 4.10 -0.66
N HIS A 152 -2.88 4.06 -1.89
CA HIS A 152 -1.47 3.74 -2.19
C HIS A 152 -0.53 4.95 -2.11
N GLY A 153 -1.05 6.19 -2.07
CA GLY A 153 -0.26 7.42 -2.20
C GLY A 153 0.92 7.56 -1.21
N ASN A 154 0.79 7.00 0.00
CA ASN A 154 1.88 7.05 1.00
C ASN A 154 2.83 5.84 0.91
N ALA A 155 2.36 4.70 0.43
CA ALA A 155 3.15 3.45 0.44
C ALA A 155 4.37 3.52 -0.48
N ASP A 156 4.24 4.16 -1.65
CA ASP A 156 5.35 4.31 -2.58
C ASP A 156 6.39 5.35 -2.12
N VAL A 157 5.95 6.39 -1.42
CA VAL A 157 6.84 7.39 -0.81
C VAL A 157 7.65 6.76 0.34
N GLU A 158 6.99 6.00 1.22
CA GLU A 158 7.64 5.26 2.30
C GLU A 158 8.62 4.21 1.78
N ARG A 159 8.23 3.45 0.75
CA ARG A 159 9.13 2.55 0.03
C ARG A 159 10.32 3.31 -0.57
N GLY A 160 10.08 4.50 -1.10
CA GLY A 160 11.09 5.44 -1.57
C GLY A 160 12.12 5.74 -0.49
N PHE A 161 11.68 6.10 0.71
CA PHE A 161 12.53 6.37 1.87
C PHE A 161 13.35 5.15 2.30
N SER A 162 12.76 3.95 2.39
CA SER A 162 13.51 2.74 2.76
C SER A 162 14.57 2.35 1.72
N ILE A 163 14.29 2.54 0.42
CA ILE A 163 15.29 2.33 -0.64
C ILE A 163 16.40 3.38 -0.50
N ASN A 164 16.05 4.64 -0.24
CA ASN A 164 17.03 5.70 -0.05
C ASN A 164 17.90 5.44 1.19
N GLU A 165 17.33 4.96 2.29
CA GLU A 165 18.07 4.52 3.48
C GLU A 165 19.07 3.40 3.14
N ASN A 166 18.66 2.42 2.32
CA ASN A 166 19.56 1.36 1.86
C ASN A 166 20.69 1.87 0.94
N ILE A 167 20.46 2.92 0.17
CA ILE A 167 21.47 3.58 -0.67
C ILE A 167 22.42 4.43 0.19
N ILE A 168 21.89 5.09 1.23
CA ILE A 168 22.61 5.94 2.19
C ILE A 168 23.17 5.06 3.32
N VAL A 169 24.18 4.25 3.00
CA VAL A 169 24.89 3.42 3.99
C VAL A 169 25.72 4.32 4.93
N PRO A 170 25.94 3.97 6.22
CA PRO A 170 26.62 4.82 7.21
C PRO A 170 28.03 5.34 6.83
N ASN A 171 28.72 4.66 5.91
CA ASN A 171 30.05 5.07 5.42
C ASN A 171 30.01 6.08 4.24
N ARG A 172 28.83 6.59 3.86
CA ARG A 172 28.59 7.51 2.73
C ARG A 172 27.93 8.83 3.17
N SER A 173 28.30 9.36 4.34
CA SER A 173 27.69 10.53 5.00
C SER A 173 27.78 11.87 4.23
N LEU A 174 28.27 11.90 2.99
CA LEU A 174 28.50 13.11 2.17
C LEU A 174 28.06 12.92 0.71
N LEU A 175 26.89 12.30 0.47
CA LEU A 175 26.28 12.33 -0.86
C LEU A 175 25.45 13.60 -1.01
N SER A 176 25.80 14.42 -2.01
CA SER A 176 24.94 15.55 -2.41
C SER A 176 23.60 15.02 -2.94
N GLU A 177 22.56 15.85 -2.87
CA GLU A 177 21.24 15.54 -3.39
C GLU A 177 21.28 15.05 -4.85
N VAL A 178 22.09 15.71 -5.70
CA VAL A 178 22.32 15.32 -7.09
C VAL A 178 22.87 13.90 -7.22
N SER A 179 23.78 13.51 -6.32
CA SER A 179 24.36 12.16 -6.31
C SER A 179 23.33 11.11 -5.89
N ILE A 180 22.48 11.43 -4.92
CA ILE A 180 21.38 10.57 -4.46
C ILE A 180 20.36 10.38 -5.59
N ASN A 181 19.96 11.47 -6.25
CA ASN A 181 19.03 11.43 -7.38
C ASN A 181 19.60 10.62 -8.54
N GLY A 182 20.88 10.80 -8.89
CA GLY A 182 21.54 10.02 -9.93
C GLY A 182 21.58 8.51 -9.60
N LEU A 183 21.96 8.14 -8.37
CA LEU A 183 21.93 6.75 -7.93
C LEU A 183 20.51 6.19 -7.98
N ARG A 184 19.51 6.97 -7.56
CA ARG A 184 18.11 6.55 -7.59
C ARG A 184 17.61 6.28 -9.00
N THR A 185 17.86 7.21 -9.93
CA THR A 185 17.49 7.03 -11.34
C THR A 185 18.14 5.80 -11.95
N THR A 186 19.43 5.55 -11.67
CA THR A 186 20.11 4.34 -12.17
C THR A 186 19.54 3.07 -11.56
N TYR A 187 19.22 3.07 -10.26
CA TYR A 187 18.59 1.93 -9.58
C TYR A 187 17.21 1.61 -10.16
N ASP A 188 16.35 2.63 -10.31
CA ASP A 188 15.00 2.46 -10.83
C ASP A 188 15.01 1.99 -12.30
N ALA A 189 15.91 2.53 -13.13
CA ALA A 189 16.08 2.09 -14.53
C ALA A 189 16.51 0.61 -14.63
N VAL A 190 17.45 0.17 -13.80
CA VAL A 190 17.91 -1.23 -13.76
C VAL A 190 16.80 -2.17 -13.28
N LYS A 191 16.02 -1.73 -12.29
CA LYS A 191 14.87 -2.48 -11.78
C LYS A 191 13.76 -2.62 -12.82
N CYS A 192 13.42 -1.53 -13.52
CA CYS A 192 12.44 -1.55 -14.61
C CYS A 192 12.86 -2.46 -15.78
N ALA A 193 14.17 -2.60 -16.04
CA ALA A 193 14.71 -3.49 -17.06
C ALA A 193 14.76 -4.98 -16.65
N GLY A 194 14.20 -5.37 -15.50
CA GLY A 194 14.12 -6.76 -15.03
C GLY A 194 15.38 -7.28 -14.30
N GLY A 195 16.25 -6.36 -13.84
CA GLY A 195 17.56 -6.67 -13.26
C GLY A 195 17.56 -7.22 -11.82
N ASP A 196 16.50 -7.87 -11.33
CA ASP A 196 16.41 -8.36 -9.95
C ASP A 196 17.53 -9.37 -9.59
N PHE A 197 18.10 -10.07 -10.57
CA PHE A 197 19.24 -10.98 -10.39
C PHE A 197 20.63 -10.32 -10.47
N VAL A 198 20.73 -9.15 -11.09
CA VAL A 198 22.02 -8.46 -11.30
C VAL A 198 22.46 -7.74 -10.02
N HIS A 199 21.50 -7.41 -9.15
CA HIS A 199 21.70 -6.55 -7.99
C HIS A 199 22.62 -7.14 -6.89
N LYS A 200 22.67 -8.47 -6.71
CA LYS A 200 23.59 -9.09 -5.75
C LYS A 200 25.03 -9.18 -6.27
N ALA A 201 25.22 -9.27 -7.59
CA ALA A 201 26.54 -9.41 -8.21
C ALA A 201 27.18 -8.05 -8.53
N CYS A 202 26.43 -7.11 -9.12
CA CYS A 202 26.99 -5.84 -9.59
C CYS A 202 27.36 -4.87 -8.45
N ILE A 203 26.67 -4.87 -7.31
CA ILE A 203 27.11 -4.05 -6.16
C ILE A 203 28.46 -4.53 -5.62
N ARG A 204 28.69 -5.86 -5.56
CA ARG A 204 30.00 -6.40 -5.19
C ARG A 204 31.06 -6.08 -6.25
N LEU A 205 30.72 -6.15 -7.54
CA LEU A 205 31.65 -5.89 -8.63
C LEU A 205 32.05 -4.40 -8.73
N PHE A 206 31.11 -3.46 -8.56
CA PHE A 206 31.41 -2.02 -8.57
C PHE A 206 32.23 -1.58 -7.37
N VAL A 207 32.04 -2.20 -6.20
CA VAL A 207 32.91 -1.99 -5.02
C VAL A 207 34.31 -2.54 -5.29
N PHE A 208 34.44 -3.69 -5.95
CA PHE A 208 35.74 -4.29 -6.29
C PHE A 208 36.53 -3.51 -7.35
N VAL A 209 35.85 -3.00 -8.39
CA VAL A 209 36.50 -2.24 -9.46
C VAL A 209 36.96 -0.86 -8.98
N LYS A 210 36.22 -0.23 -8.06
CA LYS A 210 36.61 1.08 -7.50
C LYS A 210 37.78 0.99 -6.50
N LEU A 211 37.96 -0.14 -5.82
CA LEU A 211 39.13 -0.40 -4.95
C LEU A 211 40.39 -0.77 -5.74
N ARG A 212 40.27 -1.29 -6.97
CA ARG A 212 41.43 -1.65 -7.79
C ARG A 212 42.06 -0.47 -8.53
N PHE A 213 41.32 0.64 -8.72
CA PHE A 213 41.83 1.87 -9.33
C PHE A 213 42.48 2.85 -8.34
N ILE A 214 42.34 2.64 -7.03
CA ILE A 214 42.97 3.48 -6.00
C ILE A 214 44.35 2.93 -5.56
N PHE A 215 44.69 1.70 -5.94
CA PHE A 215 45.99 1.07 -5.65
C PHE A 215 46.93 0.99 -6.87
N TYR A 216 46.60 1.67 -7.98
CA TYR A 216 47.44 1.76 -9.18
C TYR A 216 47.43 3.17 -9.76
N VAL A 217 47.69 4.17 -8.90
CA VAL A 217 48.35 5.44 -9.22
C VAL A 217 49.23 5.80 -8.03
#